data_AF-A0A2R6GN93-F1
#
_entry.id   AF-A0A2R6GN93-F1
#
_cell.length_a   1.000
_cell.length_b   1.000
_cell.length_c   1.000
_cell.angle_alpha   90.00
_cell.angle_beta   90.00
_cell.angle_gamma   90.00
#
_symmetry.space_group_name_H-M   'P 1'
#
loop_
_entity.id
_entity.type
_entity.pdbx_description
1 polymer ?
#
loop_
_entity_poly.entity_id
_entity_poly.type
_entity_poly.pdbx_seq_one_letter_code
_entity_poly.pdbx_strand_id
1 'polypeptide(L)'
;MSRRYEPTRRQFLKAAVAAGGASALSACLDLGGDDPVPTGVENPAELERRQHAWRDVLETDDQGNPKLPRHHAFLYLELDADGEPSAADRRQVASALSVLDRAYERSPAGLVHSIAYSRPYFERYGREPAGVDLPPPRRLSSFETPELDTQDALLQLTSDRGEVLTEAEAALFGDRETANGVEAVDFPASIDDRRTGFIGRGMPADRADQVDGIPADADLPDASKLFMGFNAGFAGNQASESYVTLEEGPFAGGTTKHVSRVQQRLKRWYEDNDHAEMVMKLFGTDRAGEIQNAAEDLDFSGVAAEDLDGLVEAAREHGVVGHAQKMARANRDEAGNFRTVRRHVESTDQGIASLHFPSLQKEISTFEEIRKAMNAPDVVEETPAVRQRVNNGILRYIFVKNRGNFLVPPRELRALPTPDGEAPQ
;
A
#
# COMPACT_ATOMS: atom_id res chain seq x y z
N MET A 1 22.34 45.64 -13.96
CA MET A 1 22.40 44.51 -13.02
C MET A 1 21.07 44.45 -12.28
N SER A 2 20.11 43.68 -12.78
CA SER A 2 18.84 43.44 -12.07
C SER A 2 18.99 42.12 -11.32
N ARG A 3 18.96 42.17 -9.98
CA ARG A 3 18.94 40.97 -9.13
C ARG A 3 17.68 40.18 -9.50
N ARG A 4 17.86 38.98 -10.07
CA ARG A 4 16.76 38.01 -10.19
C ARG A 4 16.28 37.71 -8.77
N TYR A 5 14.98 37.86 -8.57
CA TYR A 5 14.32 37.63 -7.31
C TYR A 5 14.32 36.12 -7.06
N GLU A 6 15.21 35.63 -6.19
CA GLU A 6 15.15 34.26 -5.69
C GLU A 6 13.89 34.10 -4.84
N PRO A 7 13.01 33.12 -5.14
CA PRO A 7 11.83 32.90 -4.32
C PRO A 7 12.24 32.49 -2.90
N THR A 8 11.67 33.16 -1.91
CA THR A 8 11.90 32.80 -0.51
C THR A 8 11.29 31.42 -0.20
N ARG A 9 11.86 30.68 0.77
CA ARG A 9 11.30 29.39 1.28
C ARG A 9 9.79 29.47 1.53
N ARG A 10 9.30 30.63 1.98
CA ARG A 10 7.88 30.91 2.23
C ARG A 10 7.02 30.97 0.95
N GLN A 11 7.60 31.38 -0.17
CA GLN A 11 6.92 31.42 -1.47
C GLN A 11 6.91 30.04 -2.15
N PHE A 12 8.00 29.27 -2.00
CA PHE A 12 8.02 27.85 -2.40
C PHE A 12 6.99 27.04 -1.61
N LEU A 13 6.94 27.20 -0.29
CA LEU A 13 5.92 26.56 0.56
C LEU A 13 4.50 26.99 0.20
N LYS A 14 4.29 28.25 -0.24
CA LYS A 14 2.97 28.69 -0.73
C LYS A 14 2.58 28.05 -2.07
N ALA A 15 3.54 27.80 -2.96
CA ALA A 15 3.28 27.09 -4.22
C ALA A 15 2.99 25.61 -3.98
N ALA A 16 3.74 24.96 -3.07
CA ALA A 16 3.47 23.58 -2.64
C ALA A 16 2.08 23.42 -1.97
N VAL A 17 1.65 24.41 -1.17
CA VAL A 17 0.29 24.44 -0.59
C VAL A 17 -0.79 24.63 -1.64
N ALA A 18 -0.52 25.40 -2.71
CA ALA A 18 -1.50 25.64 -3.77
C ALA A 18 -1.74 24.39 -4.64
N ALA A 19 -0.78 23.46 -4.71
CA ALA A 19 -0.90 22.19 -5.44
C ALA A 19 -1.30 20.99 -4.55
N GLY A 20 -0.91 20.97 -3.26
CA GLY A 20 -1.06 19.79 -2.39
C GLY A 20 -1.94 19.94 -1.14
N GLY A 21 -2.59 21.09 -0.94
CA GLY A 21 -3.41 21.34 0.25
C GLY A 21 -2.62 21.32 1.58
N ALA A 22 -3.32 21.53 2.70
CA ALA A 22 -2.70 21.59 4.02
C ALA A 22 -2.09 20.24 4.48
N SER A 23 -2.58 19.13 3.93
CA SER A 23 -2.10 17.77 4.21
C SER A 23 -0.66 17.54 3.74
N ALA A 24 -0.28 18.11 2.59
CA ALA A 24 1.10 18.09 2.10
C ALA A 24 2.06 18.79 3.08
N LEU A 25 1.58 19.79 3.83
CA LEU A 25 2.40 20.51 4.81
C LEU A 25 2.66 19.69 6.08
N SER A 26 1.73 18.84 6.52
CA SER A 26 1.94 17.99 7.70
C SER A 26 2.95 16.87 7.44
N ALA A 27 3.09 16.43 6.18
CA ALA A 27 4.17 15.53 5.77
C ALA A 27 5.55 16.21 5.74
N CYS A 28 5.60 17.55 5.59
CA CYS A 28 6.84 18.33 5.61
C CYS A 28 7.29 18.76 7.02
N LEU A 29 6.47 18.57 8.06
CA LEU A 29 6.78 18.99 9.43
C LEU A 29 7.46 17.91 10.28
N ASP A 30 7.46 16.65 9.84
CA ASP A 30 8.44 15.64 10.27
C ASP A 30 9.78 15.96 9.60
N LEU A 31 10.40 17.10 9.97
CA LEU A 31 11.75 17.46 9.54
C LEU A 31 12.70 16.41 10.13
N GLY A 32 13.21 15.52 9.27
CA GLY A 32 14.11 14.43 9.63
C GLY A 32 15.33 14.88 10.43
N GLY A 33 15.92 13.91 11.15
CA GLY A 33 17.06 14.13 12.04
C GLY A 33 18.25 14.81 11.37
N ASP A 34 19.17 15.33 12.20
CA ASP A 34 20.38 16.04 11.77
C ASP A 34 21.34 15.20 10.89
N ASP A 35 21.08 13.90 10.76
CA ASP A 35 21.89 12.98 9.96
C ASP A 35 21.63 13.10 8.46
N PRO A 36 22.68 13.03 7.62
CA PRO A 36 22.55 13.06 6.17
C PRO A 36 21.73 11.88 5.66
N VAL A 37 20.97 12.08 4.58
CA VAL A 37 20.24 11.00 3.91
C VAL A 37 21.25 10.00 3.32
N PRO A 38 21.18 8.70 3.68
CA PRO A 38 22.10 7.69 3.16
C PRO A 38 22.09 7.61 1.63
N THR A 39 23.28 7.60 1.02
CA THR A 39 23.47 7.57 -0.44
C THR A 39 23.30 6.15 -1.00
N GLY A 40 22.81 6.06 -2.24
CA GLY A 40 22.59 4.81 -2.94
C GLY A 40 23.87 4.15 -3.48
N VAL A 41 23.67 3.14 -4.32
CA VAL A 41 24.77 2.37 -4.93
C VAL A 41 25.26 3.02 -6.22
N GLU A 42 26.55 2.93 -6.52
CA GLU A 42 27.07 3.42 -7.81
C GLU A 42 26.51 2.62 -9.01
N ASN A 43 26.34 1.30 -8.80
CA ASN A 43 25.88 0.34 -9.79
C ASN A 43 24.53 -0.28 -9.39
N PRO A 44 23.39 0.23 -9.89
CA PRO A 44 22.06 -0.30 -9.57
C PRO A 44 21.81 -1.76 -9.95
N ALA A 45 22.67 -2.37 -10.80
CA ALA A 45 22.58 -3.78 -11.14
C ALA A 45 22.94 -4.72 -9.98
N GLU A 46 23.56 -4.21 -8.91
CA GLU A 46 23.89 -4.96 -7.69
C GLU A 46 22.71 -5.05 -6.72
N LEU A 47 21.66 -4.26 -6.94
CA LEU A 47 20.45 -4.29 -6.11
C LEU A 47 19.64 -5.56 -6.37
N GLU A 48 18.91 -6.00 -5.33
CA GLU A 48 17.96 -7.09 -5.42
C GLU A 48 17.02 -6.92 -6.63
N ARG A 49 16.95 -7.98 -7.45
CA ARG A 49 16.16 -8.05 -8.68
C ARG A 49 14.67 -7.94 -8.40
N ARG A 50 14.20 -8.52 -7.29
CA ARG A 50 12.80 -8.46 -6.86
C ARG A 50 12.51 -7.08 -6.26
N GLN A 51 11.90 -6.18 -7.05
CA GLN A 51 11.51 -4.85 -6.57
C GLN A 51 10.65 -4.92 -5.30
N HIS A 52 9.78 -5.93 -5.22
CA HIS A 52 8.89 -6.16 -4.09
C HIS A 52 9.55 -6.83 -2.89
N ALA A 53 10.80 -7.26 -2.93
CA ALA A 53 11.47 -7.93 -1.80
C ALA A 53 11.99 -6.89 -0.79
N TRP A 54 11.10 -6.32 0.03
CA TRP A 54 11.48 -5.25 0.95
C TRP A 54 11.98 -5.81 2.27
N ARG A 55 11.57 -7.03 2.68
CA ARG A 55 11.97 -7.61 3.97
C ARG A 55 13.48 -7.69 4.17
N ASP A 56 14.25 -7.77 3.08
CA ASP A 56 15.72 -7.79 3.13
C ASP A 56 16.33 -6.48 3.66
N VAL A 57 15.57 -5.38 3.66
CA VAL A 57 16.03 -4.04 4.09
C VAL A 57 15.16 -3.44 5.19
N LEU A 58 14.08 -4.11 5.61
CA LEU A 58 13.23 -3.64 6.70
C LEU A 58 13.74 -4.16 8.03
N GLU A 59 13.74 -3.28 9.03
CA GLU A 59 13.87 -3.70 10.42
C GLU A 59 12.62 -4.47 10.86
N THR A 60 12.78 -5.29 11.90
CA THR A 60 11.64 -5.90 12.60
C THR A 60 11.38 -5.22 13.94
N ASP A 61 10.15 -5.31 14.43
CA ASP A 61 9.86 -5.05 15.84
C ASP A 61 10.21 -6.25 16.72
N ASP A 62 10.00 -6.11 18.03
CA ASP A 62 10.36 -7.11 19.04
C ASP A 62 9.64 -8.45 18.83
N GLN A 63 8.52 -8.43 18.09
CA GLN A 63 7.72 -9.60 17.74
C GLN A 63 8.05 -10.15 16.34
N GLY A 64 9.10 -9.63 15.69
CA GLY A 64 9.51 -10.07 14.36
C GLY A 64 8.63 -9.56 13.22
N ASN A 65 7.73 -8.60 13.47
CA ASN A 65 6.95 -7.99 12.39
C ASN A 65 7.79 -6.98 11.62
N PRO A 66 7.72 -6.95 10.28
CA PRO A 66 8.44 -5.97 9.49
C PRO A 66 7.90 -4.55 9.75
N LYS A 67 8.80 -3.61 10.02
CA LYS A 67 8.49 -2.17 10.13
C LYS A 67 8.52 -1.56 8.73
N LEU A 68 7.35 -1.19 8.21
CA LEU A 68 7.26 -0.45 6.94
C LEU A 68 7.82 0.98 7.12
N PRO A 69 8.39 1.58 6.07
CA PRO A 69 8.82 2.98 6.14
C PRO A 69 7.65 3.91 6.52
N ARG A 70 7.93 4.94 7.32
CA ARG A 70 6.86 5.75 7.95
C ARG A 70 5.99 6.53 6.97
N HIS A 71 6.53 6.91 5.82
CA HIS A 71 5.87 7.74 4.82
C HIS A 71 5.84 7.05 3.46
N HIS A 72 4.71 7.18 2.78
CA HIS A 72 4.42 6.57 1.50
C HIS A 72 3.83 7.61 0.53
N ALA A 73 4.27 7.58 -0.72
CA ALA A 73 3.62 8.26 -1.84
C ALA A 73 3.31 7.24 -2.95
N PHE A 74 2.09 7.31 -3.46
CA PHE A 74 1.58 6.51 -4.57
C PHE A 74 1.30 7.47 -5.73
N LEU A 75 2.15 7.41 -6.76
CA LEU A 75 2.05 8.25 -7.95
C LEU A 75 1.49 7.41 -9.08
N TYR A 76 0.26 7.71 -9.48
CA TYR A 76 -0.43 7.06 -10.61
C TYR A 76 -0.11 7.86 -11.86
N LEU A 77 0.53 7.19 -12.83
CA LEU A 77 1.23 7.83 -13.93
C LEU A 77 0.56 7.53 -15.28
N GLU A 78 0.44 8.55 -16.11
CA GLU A 78 0.07 8.45 -17.52
C GLU A 78 1.29 8.79 -18.38
N LEU A 79 1.71 7.87 -19.26
CA LEU A 79 2.89 8.07 -20.10
C LEU A 79 2.63 9.16 -21.14
N ASP A 80 3.63 10.01 -21.37
CA ASP A 80 3.55 11.09 -22.37
C ASP A 80 3.51 10.55 -23.81
N ALA A 81 4.05 9.35 -24.02
CA ALA A 81 4.07 8.70 -25.32
C ALA A 81 2.65 8.31 -25.78
N ASP A 82 2.35 8.55 -27.05
CA ASP A 82 1.15 8.00 -27.70
C ASP A 82 1.43 6.58 -28.20
N GLY A 83 0.60 5.60 -27.81
CA GLY A 83 0.74 4.21 -28.24
C GLY A 83 1.90 3.46 -27.58
N GLU A 84 2.57 2.59 -28.34
CA GLU A 84 3.69 1.76 -27.83
C GLU A 84 4.92 2.61 -27.47
N PRO A 85 5.46 2.50 -26.24
CA PRO A 85 6.68 3.22 -25.86
C PRO A 85 7.89 2.84 -26.69
N SER A 86 8.62 3.87 -27.13
CA SER A 86 9.84 3.74 -27.91
C SER A 86 11.04 3.27 -27.07
N ALA A 87 12.14 2.93 -27.74
CA ALA A 87 13.41 2.65 -27.06
C ALA A 87 13.99 3.90 -26.36
N ALA A 88 13.65 5.11 -26.81
CA ALA A 88 14.08 6.33 -26.15
C ALA A 88 13.34 6.53 -24.82
N ASP A 89 12.02 6.31 -24.80
CA ASP A 89 11.20 6.42 -23.58
C ASP A 89 11.67 5.41 -22.51
N ARG A 90 11.96 4.17 -22.92
CA ARG A 90 12.54 3.14 -22.06
C ARG A 90 13.86 3.56 -21.43
N ARG A 91 14.78 4.09 -22.24
CA ARG A 91 16.08 4.58 -21.74
C ARG A 91 15.89 5.74 -20.76
N GLN A 92 14.96 6.66 -21.04
CA GLN A 92 14.69 7.78 -20.14
C GLN A 92 14.10 7.31 -18.80
N VAL A 93 13.12 6.41 -18.81
CA VAL A 93 12.59 5.79 -17.57
C VAL A 93 13.68 5.03 -16.81
N ALA A 94 14.51 4.25 -17.52
CA ALA A 94 15.61 3.52 -16.89
C ALA A 94 16.61 4.48 -16.23
N SER A 95 16.95 5.60 -16.88
CA SER A 95 17.81 6.64 -16.33
C SER A 95 17.18 7.31 -15.12
N ALA A 96 15.91 7.72 -15.19
CA ALA A 96 15.18 8.35 -14.09
C ALA A 96 15.12 7.45 -12.84
N LEU A 97 14.80 6.16 -13.00
CA LEU A 97 14.80 5.20 -11.89
C LEU A 97 16.21 4.89 -11.38
N SER A 98 17.22 4.94 -12.24
CA SER A 98 18.64 4.78 -11.86
C SER A 98 19.16 5.95 -11.03
N VAL A 99 18.67 7.18 -11.28
CA VAL A 99 18.94 8.34 -10.43
C VAL A 99 18.50 8.06 -9.00
N LEU A 100 17.28 7.56 -8.79
CA LEU A 100 16.79 7.23 -7.46
C LEU A 100 17.65 6.17 -6.76
N ASP A 101 18.04 5.10 -7.48
CA ASP A 101 18.85 4.01 -6.92
C ASP A 101 20.28 4.45 -6.53
N ARG A 102 20.80 5.51 -7.18
CA ARG A 102 22.11 6.11 -6.88
C ARG A 102 22.01 7.19 -5.79
N ALA A 103 20.94 7.96 -5.83
CA ALA A 103 20.70 9.05 -4.90
C ALA A 103 20.47 8.54 -3.48
N TYR A 104 19.70 7.47 -3.33
CA TYR A 104 19.22 7.03 -2.03
C TYR A 104 19.58 5.58 -1.77
N GLU A 105 20.08 5.31 -0.56
CA GLU A 105 20.21 3.93 -0.09
C GLU A 105 18.85 3.25 -0.12
N ARG A 106 18.82 1.99 -0.57
CA ARG A 106 17.60 1.17 -0.53
C ARG A 106 17.33 0.72 0.91
N SER A 107 16.87 1.63 1.74
CA SER A 107 16.53 1.41 3.15
C SER A 107 15.40 2.36 3.58
N PRO A 108 14.72 2.11 4.72
CA PRO A 108 13.75 3.05 5.27
C PRO A 108 14.32 4.47 5.49
N ALA A 109 15.59 4.60 5.90
CA ALA A 109 16.24 5.90 6.10
C ALA A 109 16.55 6.64 4.77
N GLY A 110 16.78 5.89 3.69
CA GLY A 110 16.91 6.39 2.32
C GLY A 110 15.57 6.34 1.59
N LEU A 111 15.50 5.56 0.50
CA LEU A 111 14.30 5.41 -0.32
C LEU A 111 14.12 3.94 -0.74
N VAL A 112 12.98 3.37 -0.37
CA VAL A 112 12.51 2.10 -0.96
C VAL A 112 11.40 2.43 -1.95
N HIS A 113 11.58 2.05 -3.21
CA HIS A 113 10.61 2.31 -4.27
C HIS A 113 10.33 1.08 -5.14
N SER A 114 9.18 1.11 -5.82
CA SER A 114 8.84 0.14 -6.87
C SER A 114 7.96 0.79 -7.92
N ILE A 115 8.15 0.42 -9.18
CA ILE A 115 7.25 0.76 -10.28
C ILE A 115 6.47 -0.48 -10.72
N ALA A 116 5.18 -0.29 -11.01
CA ALA A 116 4.26 -1.32 -11.44
C ALA A 116 3.43 -0.84 -12.64
N TYR A 117 3.02 -1.76 -13.51
CA TYR A 117 2.31 -1.46 -14.76
C TYR A 117 0.91 -2.06 -14.76
N SER A 118 -0.07 -1.27 -15.13
CA SER A 118 -1.46 -1.70 -15.17
C SER A 118 -1.77 -2.46 -16.46
N ARG A 119 -3.00 -2.97 -16.55
CA ARG A 119 -3.50 -3.59 -17.77
C ARG A 119 -3.54 -2.60 -18.97
N PRO A 120 -4.09 -1.39 -18.85
CA PRO A 120 -4.07 -0.36 -19.90
C PRO A 120 -2.70 -0.10 -20.52
N TYR A 121 -1.62 -0.11 -19.73
CA TYR A 121 -0.26 0.02 -20.29
C TYR A 121 0.06 -1.06 -21.33
N PHE A 122 -0.30 -2.32 -21.06
CA PHE A 122 -0.06 -3.41 -22.01
C PHE A 122 -1.00 -3.37 -23.22
N GLU A 123 -2.20 -2.79 -23.08
CA GLU A 123 -3.14 -2.58 -24.19
C GLU A 123 -2.59 -1.67 -25.29
N ARG A 124 -1.58 -0.83 -24.98
CA ARG A 124 -0.82 -0.06 -25.97
C ARG A 124 -0.13 -0.95 -27.01
N TYR A 125 0.22 -2.19 -26.65
CA TYR A 125 0.77 -3.22 -27.55
C TYR A 125 -0.30 -4.14 -28.14
N GLY A 126 -1.57 -3.92 -27.83
CA GLY A 126 -2.69 -4.78 -28.22
C GLY A 126 -2.66 -6.19 -27.61
N ARG A 127 -1.89 -6.41 -26.54
CA ARG A 127 -1.67 -7.74 -25.94
C ARG A 127 -1.60 -7.69 -24.42
N GLU A 128 -1.92 -8.80 -23.78
CA GLU A 128 -1.74 -8.97 -22.32
C GLU A 128 -0.30 -9.33 -21.98
N PRO A 129 0.21 -9.04 -20.77
CA PRO A 129 1.50 -9.57 -20.34
C PRO A 129 1.47 -11.10 -20.30
N ALA A 130 2.39 -11.73 -21.02
CA ALA A 130 2.41 -13.17 -21.21
C ALA A 130 2.65 -13.91 -19.88
N GLY A 131 1.76 -14.87 -19.59
CA GLY A 131 1.87 -15.71 -18.40
C GLY A 131 1.56 -15.02 -17.07
N VAL A 132 0.96 -13.82 -17.09
CA VAL A 132 0.59 -13.07 -15.88
C VAL A 132 -0.92 -12.91 -15.79
N ASP A 133 -1.52 -13.34 -14.68
CA ASP A 133 -2.91 -13.05 -14.36
C ASP A 133 -3.07 -11.58 -13.92
N LEU A 134 -3.34 -10.71 -14.90
CA LEU A 134 -3.54 -9.27 -14.73
C LEU A 134 -4.87 -8.80 -15.36
N PRO A 135 -6.03 -9.20 -14.79
CA PRO A 135 -7.33 -8.71 -15.23
C PRO A 135 -7.48 -7.22 -14.91
N PRO A 136 -8.28 -6.47 -15.70
CA PRO A 136 -8.60 -5.09 -15.38
C PRO A 136 -9.29 -5.00 -14.00
N PRO A 137 -9.04 -3.93 -13.23
CA PRO A 137 -9.67 -3.74 -11.93
C PRO A 137 -11.20 -3.70 -12.06
N ARG A 138 -11.90 -4.19 -11.03
CA ARG A 138 -13.36 -4.26 -11.03
C ARG A 138 -13.94 -4.25 -9.61
N ARG A 139 -15.24 -4.04 -9.50
CA ARG A 139 -15.98 -4.23 -8.25
C ARG A 139 -15.94 -5.71 -7.81
N LEU A 140 -15.71 -5.96 -6.52
CA LEU A 140 -15.64 -7.31 -5.96
C LEU A 140 -16.85 -7.69 -5.10
N SER A 141 -17.79 -6.76 -4.93
CA SER A 141 -19.08 -7.01 -4.28
C SER A 141 -20.17 -6.10 -4.85
N SER A 142 -21.43 -6.44 -4.64
CA SER A 142 -22.58 -5.67 -5.12
C SER A 142 -22.80 -4.34 -4.36
N PHE A 143 -22.18 -4.19 -3.19
CA PHE A 143 -22.32 -3.03 -2.32
C PHE A 143 -21.14 -2.06 -2.41
N GLU A 144 -20.16 -2.36 -3.27
CA GLU A 144 -19.03 -1.51 -3.59
C GLU A 144 -19.25 -0.79 -4.93
N THR A 145 -18.84 0.47 -5.00
CA THR A 145 -18.85 1.32 -6.21
C THR A 145 -17.52 2.07 -6.32
N PRO A 146 -16.40 1.34 -6.51
CA PRO A 146 -15.10 1.97 -6.58
C PRO A 146 -14.91 2.64 -7.95
N GLU A 147 -14.19 3.75 -7.94
CA GLU A 147 -13.47 4.20 -9.12
C GLU A 147 -12.34 3.20 -9.42
N LEU A 148 -12.05 3.00 -10.70
CA LEU A 148 -11.08 2.03 -11.15
C LEU A 148 -9.82 2.79 -11.59
N ASP A 149 -8.69 2.46 -10.96
CA ASP A 149 -7.40 3.05 -11.29
C ASP A 149 -6.87 2.34 -12.55
N THR A 150 -6.94 3.05 -13.67
CA THR A 150 -6.59 2.55 -15.02
C THR A 150 -5.37 3.27 -15.63
N GLN A 151 -4.62 4.01 -14.83
CA GLN A 151 -3.40 4.70 -15.26
C GLN A 151 -2.35 3.69 -15.72
N ASP A 152 -1.46 4.08 -16.65
CA ASP A 152 -0.43 3.20 -17.20
C ASP A 152 0.45 2.55 -16.12
N ALA A 153 0.89 3.33 -15.14
CA ALA A 153 1.81 2.86 -14.12
C ALA A 153 1.49 3.40 -12.72
N LEU A 154 2.04 2.71 -11.73
CA LEU A 154 2.08 3.12 -10.33
C LEU A 154 3.52 3.13 -9.86
N LEU A 155 4.06 4.31 -9.56
CA LEU A 155 5.33 4.47 -8.85
C LEU A 155 5.04 4.67 -7.36
N GLN A 156 5.52 3.75 -6.53
CA GLN A 156 5.43 3.86 -5.08
C GLN A 156 6.78 4.27 -4.51
N LEU A 157 6.81 5.38 -3.77
CA LEU A 157 7.97 5.90 -3.04
C LEU A 157 7.74 5.75 -1.54
N THR A 158 8.72 5.26 -0.78
CA THR A 158 8.60 5.07 0.67
C THR A 158 9.90 5.39 1.40
N SER A 159 9.80 6.01 2.57
CA SER A 159 10.92 6.43 3.43
C SER A 159 10.40 6.73 4.84
N ASP A 160 11.29 6.68 5.83
CA ASP A 160 11.05 7.22 7.16
C ASP A 160 11.14 8.75 7.19
N ARG A 161 11.53 9.38 6.06
CA ARG A 161 11.71 10.82 5.92
C ARG A 161 10.75 11.38 4.87
N GLY A 162 9.79 12.21 5.29
CA GLY A 162 8.83 12.84 4.39
C GLY A 162 9.47 13.76 3.34
N GLU A 163 10.59 14.39 3.68
CA GLU A 163 11.36 15.23 2.77
C GLU A 163 12.02 14.44 1.62
N VAL A 164 12.40 13.19 1.84
CA VAL A 164 13.00 12.32 0.80
C VAL A 164 11.98 12.01 -0.28
N LEU A 165 10.73 11.74 0.08
CA LEU A 165 9.64 11.52 -0.89
C LEU A 165 9.40 12.76 -1.74
N THR A 166 9.34 13.92 -1.09
CA THR A 166 9.09 15.20 -1.78
C THR A 166 10.25 15.54 -2.73
N GLU A 167 11.49 15.31 -2.30
CA GLU A 167 12.67 15.52 -3.15
C GLU A 167 12.71 14.57 -4.34
N ALA A 168 12.52 13.27 -4.09
CA ALA A 168 12.51 12.25 -5.15
C ALA A 168 11.40 12.48 -6.18
N GLU A 169 10.20 12.86 -5.73
CA GLU A 169 9.10 13.22 -6.63
C GLU A 169 9.44 14.47 -7.46
N ALA A 170 9.95 15.53 -6.83
CA ALA A 170 10.32 16.76 -7.53
C ALA A 170 11.48 16.59 -8.51
N ALA A 171 12.40 15.65 -8.25
CA ALA A 171 13.49 15.32 -9.17
C ALA A 171 13.03 14.49 -10.38
N LEU A 172 11.90 13.81 -10.28
CA LEU A 172 11.34 13.03 -11.40
C LEU A 172 10.33 13.80 -12.23
N PHE A 173 9.52 14.65 -11.59
CA PHE A 173 8.33 15.26 -12.20
C PHE A 173 8.24 16.78 -12.02
N GLY A 174 9.24 17.41 -11.40
CA GLY A 174 9.23 18.84 -11.08
C GLY A 174 10.53 19.54 -11.44
N ASP A 175 10.70 20.77 -10.96
CA ASP A 175 11.81 21.66 -11.36
C ASP A 175 13.10 21.43 -10.56
N ARG A 176 13.39 20.20 -10.09
CA ARG A 176 14.56 19.94 -9.25
C ARG A 176 15.70 19.29 -10.03
N GLU A 177 16.84 19.98 -10.05
CA GLU A 177 18.04 19.56 -10.80
C GLU A 177 18.78 18.37 -10.19
N THR A 178 18.58 18.06 -8.90
CA THR A 178 19.26 16.94 -8.23
C THR A 178 18.38 16.21 -7.22
N ALA A 179 18.64 14.92 -7.05
CA ALA A 179 18.12 14.08 -5.97
C ALA A 179 19.29 13.61 -5.10
N ASN A 180 19.35 14.06 -3.83
CA ASN A 180 20.44 13.72 -2.89
C ASN A 180 21.86 13.86 -3.51
N GLY A 181 22.08 14.95 -4.25
CA GLY A 181 23.36 15.25 -4.91
C GLY A 181 23.62 14.51 -6.23
N VAL A 182 22.70 13.68 -6.71
CA VAL A 182 22.75 13.04 -8.04
C VAL A 182 21.92 13.87 -9.03
N GLU A 183 22.49 14.18 -10.19
CA GLU A 183 21.79 14.89 -11.28
C GLU A 183 20.48 14.19 -11.64
N ALA A 184 19.40 14.96 -11.64
CA ALA A 184 18.06 14.49 -11.91
C ALA A 184 17.85 14.17 -13.40
N VAL A 185 16.92 13.25 -13.66
CA VAL A 185 16.46 12.93 -15.01
C VAL A 185 14.95 12.84 -14.97
N ASP A 186 14.29 13.67 -15.77
CA ASP A 186 12.83 13.72 -15.85
C ASP A 186 12.25 12.37 -16.28
N PHE A 187 11.20 11.96 -15.60
CA PHE A 187 10.41 10.81 -15.95
C PHE A 187 9.41 11.20 -17.06
N PRO A 188 9.33 10.47 -18.19
CA PRO A 188 8.48 10.82 -19.34
C PRO A 188 7.01 10.42 -19.13
N ALA A 189 6.41 10.95 -18.07
CA ALA A 189 5.02 10.73 -17.71
C ALA A 189 4.52 11.90 -16.85
N SER A 190 3.20 12.05 -16.81
CA SER A 190 2.52 12.96 -15.88
C SER A 190 1.91 12.20 -14.70
N ILE A 191 1.81 12.86 -13.55
CA ILE A 191 1.09 12.33 -12.38
C ILE A 191 -0.39 12.66 -12.56
N ASP A 192 -1.21 11.65 -12.84
CA ASP A 192 -2.67 11.77 -12.95
C ASP A 192 -3.34 11.83 -11.57
N ASP A 193 -2.85 11.00 -10.64
CA ASP A 193 -3.30 11.02 -9.25
C ASP A 193 -2.13 10.80 -8.29
N ARG A 194 -2.14 11.53 -7.18
CA ARG A 194 -1.11 11.51 -6.14
C ARG A 194 -1.76 11.23 -4.80
N ARG A 195 -1.41 10.10 -4.19
CA ARG A 195 -1.94 9.68 -2.89
C ARG A 195 -0.83 9.51 -1.87
N THR A 196 -1.03 9.97 -0.65
CA THR A 196 -0.06 9.85 0.43
C THR A 196 -0.56 8.92 1.52
N GLY A 197 0.38 8.26 2.19
CA GLY A 197 0.07 7.47 3.36
C GLY A 197 1.19 7.46 4.39
N PHE A 198 0.85 6.96 5.56
CA PHE A 198 1.76 6.85 6.68
C PHE A 198 1.46 5.61 7.52
N ILE A 199 2.48 5.12 8.20
CA ILE A 199 2.32 4.04 9.17
C ILE A 199 3.40 4.14 10.23
N GLY A 200 3.01 3.95 11.49
CA GLY A 200 3.95 4.03 12.59
C GLY A 200 3.20 4.19 13.89
N ARG A 201 3.83 3.71 14.96
CA ARG A 201 3.30 3.85 16.32
C ARG A 201 3.01 5.32 16.61
N GLY A 202 1.81 5.63 17.08
CA GLY A 202 1.38 6.98 17.48
C GLY A 202 0.97 7.89 16.31
N MET A 203 1.40 7.60 15.09
CA MET A 203 1.11 8.48 13.93
C MET A 203 -0.39 8.69 13.66
N PRO A 204 -1.29 7.69 13.85
CA PRO A 204 -2.72 7.93 13.75
C PRO A 204 -3.24 8.90 14.82
N ALA A 205 -2.79 8.78 16.08
CA ALA A 205 -3.20 9.65 17.18
C ALA A 205 -2.77 11.10 16.91
N ASP A 206 -1.53 11.30 16.47
CA ASP A 206 -0.97 12.61 16.10
C ASP A 206 -1.70 13.30 14.93
N ARG A 207 -2.49 12.55 14.17
CA ARG A 207 -3.17 13.02 12.94
C ARG A 207 -4.70 12.92 13.04
N ALA A 208 -5.24 12.52 14.19
CA ALA A 208 -6.67 12.29 14.36
C ALA A 208 -7.50 13.58 14.26
N ASP A 209 -6.93 14.71 14.66
CA ASP A 209 -7.56 16.04 14.57
C ASP A 209 -7.53 16.65 13.16
N GLN A 210 -6.76 16.06 12.25
CA GLN A 210 -6.62 16.51 10.86
C GLN A 210 -7.69 15.92 9.93
N VAL A 211 -8.49 14.97 10.41
CA VAL A 211 -9.45 14.23 9.60
C VAL A 211 -10.87 14.33 10.15
N ASP A 212 -11.82 14.45 9.23
CA ASP A 212 -13.22 14.39 9.57
C ASP A 212 -13.63 12.96 9.95
N GLY A 213 -14.43 12.86 11.01
CA GLY A 213 -15.13 11.63 11.35
C GLY A 213 -14.41 10.73 12.35
N ILE A 214 -13.44 11.23 13.10
CA ILE A 214 -13.00 10.62 14.38
C ILE A 214 -13.65 11.41 15.53
N PRO A 215 -14.35 10.76 16.49
CA PRO A 215 -14.90 11.44 17.66
C PRO A 215 -13.80 12.07 18.53
N ALA A 216 -14.06 13.23 19.12
CA ALA A 216 -13.09 13.93 19.96
C ALA A 216 -12.75 13.15 21.26
N ASP A 217 -13.64 12.26 21.68
CA ASP A 217 -13.51 11.35 22.82
C ASP A 217 -13.14 9.92 22.41
N ALA A 218 -12.75 9.71 21.14
CA ALA A 218 -12.29 8.40 20.69
C ALA A 218 -11.00 7.99 21.42
N ASP A 219 -11.03 6.82 22.04
CA ASP A 219 -9.87 6.19 22.67
C ASP A 219 -8.99 5.56 21.58
N LEU A 220 -8.17 6.38 20.91
CA LEU A 220 -7.19 5.94 19.91
C LEU A 220 -5.84 5.73 20.62
N PRO A 221 -5.37 4.48 20.80
CA PRO A 221 -4.17 4.22 21.59
C PRO A 221 -2.89 4.73 20.90
N ASP A 222 -1.96 5.31 21.66
CA ASP A 222 -0.63 5.74 21.17
C ASP A 222 0.20 4.58 20.59
N ALA A 223 -0.06 3.36 21.05
CA ALA A 223 0.57 2.14 20.54
C ALA A 223 0.08 1.77 19.12
N SER A 224 -1.05 2.33 18.68
CA SER A 224 -1.67 1.95 17.43
C SER A 224 -0.94 2.51 16.22
N LYS A 225 -0.82 1.66 15.20
CA LYS A 225 -0.32 1.99 13.86
C LYS A 225 -1.47 2.33 12.89
N LEU A 226 -2.74 2.11 13.26
CA LEU A 226 -3.92 2.34 12.42
C LEU A 226 -5.02 3.14 13.13
N PHE A 227 -5.83 3.87 12.37
CA PHE A 227 -6.92 4.68 12.91
C PHE A 227 -8.06 3.88 13.56
N MET A 228 -8.17 2.58 13.28
CA MET A 228 -9.14 1.71 13.95
C MET A 228 -8.71 1.30 15.37
N GLY A 229 -7.53 1.72 15.84
CA GLY A 229 -7.05 1.49 17.20
C GLY A 229 -6.23 0.22 17.41
N PHE A 230 -5.79 -0.45 16.33
CA PHE A 230 -5.03 -1.70 16.40
C PHE A 230 -3.86 -1.74 15.41
N ASN A 231 -2.86 -2.56 15.71
CA ASN A 231 -1.80 -2.95 14.81
C ASN A 231 -2.28 -4.08 13.89
N ALA A 232 -1.71 -4.11 12.70
CA ALA A 232 -1.96 -5.17 11.73
C ALA A 232 -0.71 -5.35 10.86
N GLY A 233 -0.80 -6.28 9.90
CA GLY A 233 0.33 -6.63 9.03
C GLY A 233 1.28 -7.65 9.66
N PHE A 234 0.84 -8.33 10.72
CA PHE A 234 1.61 -9.32 11.47
C PHE A 234 2.31 -10.36 10.57
N ALA A 235 3.56 -10.68 10.88
CA ALA A 235 4.39 -11.61 10.10
C ALA A 235 3.72 -12.98 9.96
N GLY A 236 3.13 -13.49 11.05
CA GLY A 236 2.42 -14.76 11.09
C GLY A 236 1.13 -14.81 10.27
N ASN A 237 0.66 -13.70 9.68
CA ASN A 237 -0.53 -13.65 8.83
C ASN A 237 -0.22 -13.35 7.35
N GLN A 238 1.03 -13.54 6.92
CA GLN A 238 1.50 -13.07 5.62
C GLN A 238 2.31 -14.17 4.93
N ALA A 239 2.24 -14.21 3.61
CA ALA A 239 3.11 -15.06 2.81
C ALA A 239 4.58 -14.66 2.98
N SER A 240 5.52 -15.50 2.55
CA SER A 240 6.89 -15.05 2.29
C SER A 240 6.94 -14.23 0.99
N GLU A 241 7.93 -13.33 0.87
CA GLU A 241 8.11 -12.58 -0.38
C GLU A 241 8.47 -13.51 -1.55
N SER A 242 9.17 -14.62 -1.28
CA SER A 242 9.43 -15.67 -2.25
C SER A 242 8.14 -16.37 -2.71
N TYR A 243 7.18 -16.61 -1.81
CA TYR A 243 5.89 -17.24 -2.16
C TYR A 243 5.09 -16.43 -3.17
N VAL A 244 5.10 -15.09 -3.04
CA VAL A 244 4.36 -14.18 -3.94
C VAL A 244 5.15 -13.80 -5.19
N THR A 245 6.37 -14.32 -5.37
CA THR A 245 7.22 -14.07 -6.54
C THR A 245 6.82 -15.00 -7.69
N LEU A 246 6.72 -14.46 -8.91
CA LEU A 246 6.55 -15.25 -10.13
C LEU A 246 7.80 -16.10 -10.36
N GLU A 247 7.65 -17.43 -10.41
CA GLU A 247 8.78 -18.36 -10.51
C GLU A 247 9.26 -18.57 -11.95
N GLU A 248 8.35 -18.44 -12.91
CA GLU A 248 8.59 -18.73 -14.31
C GLU A 248 7.93 -17.69 -15.24
N GLY A 249 8.20 -17.84 -16.53
CA GLY A 249 7.71 -16.93 -17.56
C GLY A 249 8.53 -15.65 -17.70
N PRO A 250 8.12 -14.75 -18.61
CA PRO A 250 8.91 -13.58 -18.97
C PRO A 250 9.12 -12.57 -17.84
N PHE A 251 8.26 -12.59 -16.83
CA PHE A 251 8.32 -11.73 -15.67
C PHE A 251 8.76 -12.45 -14.39
N ALA A 252 9.45 -13.60 -14.51
CA ALA A 252 10.02 -14.32 -13.38
C ALA A 252 10.88 -13.38 -12.50
N GLY A 253 10.67 -13.43 -11.19
CA GLY A 253 11.23 -12.46 -10.23
C GLY A 253 10.35 -11.23 -9.98
N GLY A 254 9.25 -11.05 -10.74
CA GLY A 254 8.21 -10.06 -10.48
C GLY A 254 7.12 -10.58 -9.53
N THR A 255 6.06 -9.79 -9.37
CA THR A 255 4.83 -10.14 -8.64
C THR A 255 3.65 -9.33 -9.16
N THR A 256 2.41 -9.69 -8.82
CA THR A 256 1.26 -8.82 -9.05
C THR A 256 0.93 -8.03 -7.79
N LYS A 257 0.34 -6.85 -7.97
CA LYS A 257 -0.02 -5.91 -6.91
C LYS A 257 -1.44 -5.43 -7.10
N HIS A 258 -2.26 -5.59 -6.07
CA HIS A 258 -3.55 -4.90 -5.97
C HIS A 258 -3.40 -3.71 -5.02
N VAL A 259 -3.98 -2.56 -5.36
CA VAL A 259 -4.08 -1.42 -4.45
C VAL A 259 -5.54 -0.99 -4.34
N SER A 260 -6.04 -0.93 -3.11
CA SER A 260 -7.33 -0.28 -2.82
C SER A 260 -7.12 0.98 -1.99
N ARG A 261 -7.89 2.04 -2.26
CA ARG A 261 -8.12 3.11 -1.27
C ARG A 261 -9.42 2.82 -0.54
N VAL A 262 -9.36 2.79 0.79
CA VAL A 262 -10.48 2.40 1.65
C VAL A 262 -10.78 3.53 2.62
N GLN A 263 -11.90 4.23 2.42
CA GLN A 263 -12.37 5.23 3.37
C GLN A 263 -12.92 4.53 4.62
N GLN A 264 -12.62 5.09 5.80
CA GLN A 264 -13.06 4.57 7.09
C GLN A 264 -14.15 5.47 7.71
N ARG A 265 -15.16 4.86 8.34
CA ARG A 265 -16.22 5.56 9.11
C ARG A 265 -15.96 5.42 10.60
N LEU A 266 -14.93 6.10 11.07
CA LEU A 266 -14.39 5.91 12.42
C LEU A 266 -15.34 6.40 13.52
N LYS A 267 -16.16 7.42 13.27
CA LYS A 267 -17.20 7.86 14.20
C LYS A 267 -18.13 6.73 14.59
N ARG A 268 -18.60 5.97 13.60
CA ARG A 268 -19.41 4.78 13.86
C ARG A 268 -18.61 3.65 14.46
N TRP A 269 -17.34 3.51 14.11
CA TRP A 269 -16.48 2.50 14.73
C TRP A 269 -16.36 2.71 16.24
N TYR A 270 -16.06 3.93 16.68
CA TYR A 270 -15.91 4.25 18.11
C TYR A 270 -17.25 4.40 18.85
N GLU A 271 -18.31 4.88 18.21
CA GLU A 271 -19.64 5.00 18.86
C GLU A 271 -20.40 3.68 18.96
N ASP A 272 -20.26 2.79 17.96
CA ASP A 272 -21.04 1.55 17.90
C ASP A 272 -20.36 0.37 18.62
N ASN A 273 -19.14 0.54 19.17
CA ASN A 273 -18.36 -0.57 19.74
C ASN A 273 -17.63 -0.19 21.02
N ASP A 274 -17.66 -1.08 22.02
CA ASP A 274 -16.62 -1.12 23.03
C ASP A 274 -15.36 -1.86 22.53
N HIS A 275 -14.29 -1.85 23.32
CA HIS A 275 -13.02 -2.50 22.95
C HIS A 275 -13.18 -4.01 22.69
N ALA A 276 -14.03 -4.72 23.45
CA ALA A 276 -14.25 -6.14 23.23
C ALA A 276 -14.95 -6.39 21.88
N GLU A 277 -15.96 -5.59 21.55
CA GLU A 277 -16.65 -5.64 20.25
C GLU A 277 -15.72 -5.30 19.08
N MET A 278 -14.82 -4.34 19.27
CA MET A 278 -13.78 -4.02 18.29
C MET A 278 -12.87 -5.22 18.02
N VAL A 279 -12.38 -5.87 19.08
CA VAL A 279 -11.54 -7.07 18.98
C VAL A 279 -12.27 -8.20 18.28
N MET A 280 -13.53 -8.47 18.64
CA MET A 280 -14.35 -9.50 17.98
C MET A 280 -14.51 -9.24 16.48
N LYS A 281 -14.76 -7.98 16.08
CA LYS A 281 -15.00 -7.61 14.68
C LYS A 281 -13.73 -7.57 13.84
N LEU A 282 -12.58 -7.20 14.42
CA LEU A 282 -11.31 -7.16 13.71
C LEU A 282 -10.61 -8.53 13.66
N PHE A 283 -10.56 -9.24 14.78
CA PHE A 283 -9.79 -10.47 14.90
C PHE A 283 -10.71 -11.70 14.87
N GLY A 284 -11.42 -11.94 15.96
CA GLY A 284 -12.28 -13.10 16.17
C GLY A 284 -12.94 -13.08 17.54
N THR A 285 -14.03 -13.83 17.68
CA THR A 285 -14.87 -13.90 18.90
C THR A 285 -14.12 -14.43 20.11
N ASP A 286 -13.26 -15.41 19.88
CA ASP A 286 -12.37 -16.07 20.83
C ASP A 286 -11.24 -15.16 21.33
N ARG A 287 -10.98 -14.05 20.64
CA ARG A 287 -9.87 -13.13 20.96
C ARG A 287 -10.28 -12.04 21.96
N ALA A 288 -11.58 -11.91 22.24
CA ALA A 288 -12.10 -10.89 23.15
C ALA A 288 -11.54 -11.08 24.57
N GLY A 289 -10.86 -10.06 25.08
CA GLY A 289 -10.18 -10.10 26.40
C GLY A 289 -8.72 -10.54 26.35
N GLU A 290 -8.26 -11.17 25.26
CA GLU A 290 -6.85 -11.55 25.07
C GLU A 290 -6.04 -10.43 24.43
N ILE A 291 -6.63 -9.73 23.46
CA ILE A 291 -5.96 -8.63 22.76
C ILE A 291 -6.10 -7.36 23.58
N GLN A 292 -4.97 -6.78 23.96
CA GLN A 292 -4.85 -5.49 24.65
C GLN A 292 -3.83 -4.61 23.92
N ASN A 293 -3.66 -3.35 24.37
CA ASN A 293 -2.60 -2.44 23.91
C ASN A 293 -2.47 -2.34 22.38
N ALA A 294 -3.60 -2.15 21.69
CA ALA A 294 -3.64 -2.08 20.22
C ALA A 294 -3.00 -3.28 19.51
N ALA A 295 -2.92 -4.46 20.14
CA ALA A 295 -2.23 -5.64 19.60
C ALA A 295 -0.74 -5.41 19.29
N GLU A 296 -0.06 -4.52 20.03
CA GLU A 296 1.37 -4.24 19.85
C GLU A 296 2.25 -5.47 20.11
N ASP A 297 1.84 -6.34 21.02
CA ASP A 297 2.60 -7.52 21.44
C ASP A 297 2.38 -8.78 20.58
N LEU A 298 1.71 -8.65 19.43
CA LEU A 298 1.37 -9.80 18.57
C LEU A 298 2.26 -9.91 17.33
N ASP A 299 2.69 -11.13 17.01
CA ASP A 299 3.30 -11.54 15.74
C ASP A 299 2.30 -12.26 14.80
N PHE A 300 1.10 -12.55 15.31
CA PHE A 300 0.03 -13.30 14.67
C PHE A 300 -1.33 -12.90 15.24
N SER A 301 -2.37 -12.89 14.40
CA SER A 301 -3.73 -12.53 14.81
C SER A 301 -4.39 -13.55 15.75
N GLY A 302 -3.77 -14.71 15.96
CA GLY A 302 -4.31 -15.81 16.76
C GLY A 302 -5.41 -16.63 16.06
N VAL A 303 -5.55 -16.49 14.73
CA VAL A 303 -6.58 -17.22 13.96
C VAL A 303 -5.93 -18.40 13.23
N ALA A 304 -5.99 -19.58 13.85
CA ALA A 304 -5.39 -20.80 13.32
C ALA A 304 -6.22 -21.38 12.16
N ALA A 305 -5.67 -22.36 11.44
CA ALA A 305 -6.37 -22.95 10.30
C ALA A 305 -7.56 -23.82 10.77
N GLU A 306 -7.37 -24.46 11.93
CA GLU A 306 -8.28 -25.39 12.58
C GLU A 306 -9.55 -24.69 13.07
N ASP A 307 -9.47 -23.39 13.36
CA ASP A 307 -10.60 -22.57 13.83
C ASP A 307 -11.62 -22.26 12.71
N LEU A 308 -11.29 -22.58 11.46
CA LEU A 308 -12.01 -22.09 10.28
C LEU A 308 -13.12 -23.05 9.82
N ASP A 309 -12.99 -24.33 10.13
CA ASP A 309 -14.04 -25.33 9.88
C ASP A 309 -15.29 -25.06 10.73
N GLY A 310 -15.11 -24.43 11.90
CA GLY A 310 -16.17 -24.04 12.82
C GLY A 310 -16.72 -22.63 12.61
N LEU A 311 -16.31 -21.88 11.56
CA LEU A 311 -16.60 -20.44 11.46
C LEU A 311 -18.10 -20.11 11.48
N VAL A 312 -18.92 -20.91 10.80
CA VAL A 312 -20.38 -20.71 10.77
C VAL A 312 -21.00 -20.98 12.15
N GLU A 313 -20.55 -22.02 12.85
CA GLU A 313 -21.04 -22.35 14.19
C GLU A 313 -20.61 -21.29 15.21
N ALA A 314 -19.36 -20.82 15.17
CA ALA A 314 -18.90 -19.72 16.01
C ALA A 314 -19.71 -18.43 15.75
N ALA A 315 -20.01 -18.14 14.49
CA ALA A 315 -20.87 -17.01 14.13
C ALA A 315 -22.32 -17.19 14.65
N ARG A 316 -22.87 -18.41 14.65
CA ARG A 316 -24.19 -18.72 15.23
C ARG A 316 -24.20 -18.52 16.74
N GLU A 317 -23.16 -18.98 17.42
CA GLU A 317 -23.03 -18.88 18.87
C GLU A 317 -22.89 -17.44 19.33
N HIS A 318 -22.02 -16.66 18.68
CA HIS A 318 -21.66 -15.31 19.13
C HIS A 318 -22.39 -14.18 18.38
N GLY A 319 -23.07 -14.50 17.28
CA GLY A 319 -23.78 -13.52 16.45
C GLY A 319 -22.88 -12.53 15.70
N VAL A 320 -21.58 -12.83 15.58
CA VAL A 320 -20.55 -12.02 14.90
C VAL A 320 -19.46 -12.89 14.30
N VAL A 321 -18.87 -12.44 13.20
CA VAL A 321 -17.72 -13.08 12.56
C VAL A 321 -16.59 -12.07 12.35
N GLY A 322 -15.37 -12.42 12.73
CA GLY A 322 -14.21 -11.52 12.69
C GLY A 322 -13.64 -11.28 11.29
N HIS A 323 -13.01 -10.12 11.08
CA HIS A 323 -12.35 -9.80 9.82
C HIS A 323 -11.14 -10.72 9.55
N ALA A 324 -10.29 -10.95 10.55
CA ALA A 324 -9.12 -11.83 10.42
C ALA A 324 -9.54 -13.30 10.22
N GLN A 325 -10.56 -13.78 10.94
CA GLN A 325 -11.16 -15.12 10.72
C GLN A 325 -11.57 -15.35 9.25
N LYS A 326 -12.37 -14.44 8.68
CA LYS A 326 -12.80 -14.56 7.27
C LYS A 326 -11.63 -14.50 6.29
N MET A 327 -10.63 -13.67 6.57
CA MET A 327 -9.45 -13.54 5.73
C MET A 327 -8.61 -14.82 5.77
N ALA A 328 -8.34 -15.35 6.96
CA ALA A 328 -7.55 -16.57 7.15
C ALA A 328 -8.17 -17.78 6.45
N ARG A 329 -9.51 -17.90 6.44
CA ARG A 329 -10.25 -18.98 5.75
C ARG A 329 -9.92 -19.08 4.27
N ALA A 330 -9.77 -17.94 3.60
CA ALA A 330 -9.47 -17.92 2.18
C ALA A 330 -7.96 -17.74 1.93
N ASN A 331 -7.21 -17.05 2.77
CA ASN A 331 -5.83 -16.67 2.46
C ASN A 331 -4.81 -17.77 2.78
N ARG A 332 -5.08 -19.04 2.48
CA ARG A 332 -4.15 -20.16 2.65
C ARG A 332 -4.18 -21.11 1.46
N ASP A 333 -3.05 -21.74 1.15
CA ASP A 333 -2.99 -22.88 0.22
C ASP A 333 -3.22 -24.21 0.93
N GLU A 334 -3.16 -25.31 0.18
CA GLU A 334 -3.36 -26.67 0.70
C GLU A 334 -2.33 -27.07 1.78
N ALA A 335 -1.15 -26.46 1.77
CA ALA A 335 -0.11 -26.67 2.78
C ALA A 335 -0.24 -25.71 3.97
N GLY A 336 -1.26 -24.85 3.98
CA GLY A 336 -1.53 -23.88 5.05
C GLY A 336 -0.74 -22.57 4.93
N ASN A 337 0.06 -22.38 3.87
CA ASN A 337 0.84 -21.15 3.69
C ASN A 337 -0.07 -20.00 3.32
N PHE A 338 0.19 -18.81 3.88
CA PHE A 338 -0.51 -17.61 3.44
C PHE A 338 -0.20 -17.27 1.98
N ARG A 339 -1.20 -16.76 1.26
CA ARG A 339 -1.11 -16.53 -0.19
C ARG A 339 -0.78 -15.09 -0.60
N THR A 340 -0.84 -14.15 0.34
CA THR A 340 -0.67 -12.70 0.07
C THR A 340 0.28 -12.03 1.06
N VAL A 341 0.93 -10.95 0.63
CA VAL A 341 1.68 -10.01 1.49
C VAL A 341 1.00 -8.64 1.44
N ARG A 342 0.57 -8.14 2.59
CA ARG A 342 -0.11 -6.84 2.73
C ARG A 342 0.84 -5.78 3.28
N ARG A 343 0.79 -4.57 2.70
CA ARG A 343 1.59 -3.40 3.14
C ARG A 343 0.72 -2.15 3.27
N HIS A 344 -0.37 -2.29 4.01
CA HIS A 344 -1.34 -1.21 4.16
C HIS A 344 -0.78 -0.08 5.03
N VAL A 345 -1.24 1.13 4.75
CA VAL A 345 -0.86 2.37 5.45
C VAL A 345 -2.09 3.27 5.57
N GLU A 346 -2.15 4.07 6.63
CA GLU A 346 -3.20 5.08 6.80
C GLU A 346 -2.95 6.29 5.90
N SER A 347 -3.96 7.12 5.73
CA SER A 347 -3.95 8.34 4.94
C SER A 347 -4.93 9.35 5.52
N THR A 348 -4.54 10.62 5.47
CA THR A 348 -5.38 11.77 5.79
C THR A 348 -5.67 12.64 4.56
N ASP A 349 -5.38 12.11 3.37
CA ASP A 349 -5.66 12.82 2.11
C ASP A 349 -7.11 13.29 2.06
N GLN A 350 -7.31 14.50 1.53
CA GLN A 350 -8.63 15.13 1.43
C GLN A 350 -9.31 15.40 2.80
N GLY A 351 -8.55 15.35 3.91
CA GLY A 351 -9.09 15.57 5.26
C GLY A 351 -9.97 14.41 5.73
N ILE A 352 -9.79 13.21 5.19
CA ILE A 352 -10.63 12.04 5.47
C ILE A 352 -9.74 10.87 5.89
N ALA A 353 -10.11 10.21 7.00
CA ALA A 353 -9.46 8.98 7.41
C ALA A 353 -9.68 7.86 6.37
N SER A 354 -8.59 7.45 5.73
CA SER A 354 -8.57 6.41 4.70
C SER A 354 -7.36 5.52 4.88
N LEU A 355 -7.41 4.32 4.30
CA LEU A 355 -6.31 3.38 4.27
C LEU A 355 -5.99 3.00 2.83
N HIS A 356 -4.71 3.05 2.47
CA HIS A 356 -4.22 2.41 1.25
C HIS A 356 -3.90 0.96 1.56
N PHE A 357 -4.42 0.03 0.76
CA PHE A 357 -4.23 -1.40 0.91
C PHE A 357 -3.49 -1.99 -0.30
N PRO A 358 -2.14 -1.89 -0.35
CA PRO A 358 -1.32 -2.72 -1.22
C PRO A 358 -1.32 -4.18 -0.77
N SER A 359 -1.62 -5.08 -1.69
CA SER A 359 -1.47 -6.54 -1.55
C SER A 359 -0.62 -7.08 -2.69
N LEU A 360 0.32 -7.96 -2.36
CA LEU A 360 1.18 -8.66 -3.32
C LEU A 360 0.81 -10.14 -3.38
N GLN A 361 0.77 -10.69 -4.58
CA GLN A 361 0.41 -12.08 -4.85
C GLN A 361 0.89 -12.51 -6.25
N LYS A 362 0.96 -13.81 -6.53
CA LYS A 362 1.30 -14.33 -7.87
C LYS A 362 0.23 -13.99 -8.91
N GLU A 363 -1.04 -14.08 -8.53
CA GLU A 363 -2.20 -13.86 -9.40
C GLU A 363 -3.18 -12.87 -8.77
N ILE A 364 -3.68 -11.90 -9.54
CA ILE A 364 -4.70 -10.97 -9.04
C ILE A 364 -5.98 -11.72 -8.64
N SER A 365 -6.31 -12.80 -9.34
CA SER A 365 -7.41 -13.72 -9.06
C SER A 365 -7.39 -14.20 -7.60
N THR A 366 -6.21 -14.46 -7.04
CA THR A 366 -6.02 -14.88 -5.63
C THR A 366 -6.50 -13.79 -4.67
N PHE A 367 -6.13 -12.53 -4.92
CA PHE A 367 -6.63 -11.40 -4.12
C PHE A 367 -8.16 -11.26 -4.25
N GLU A 368 -8.69 -11.39 -5.47
CA GLU A 368 -10.13 -11.29 -5.70
C GLU A 368 -10.92 -12.40 -4.99
N GLU A 369 -10.41 -13.63 -5.02
CA GLU A 369 -10.98 -14.79 -4.33
C GLU A 369 -11.05 -14.52 -2.82
N ILE A 370 -9.93 -14.12 -2.22
CA ILE A 370 -9.86 -13.79 -0.79
C ILE A 370 -10.84 -12.67 -0.44
N ARG A 371 -10.86 -11.57 -1.20
CA ARG A 371 -11.79 -10.46 -0.92
C ARG A 371 -13.25 -10.84 -1.09
N LYS A 372 -13.60 -11.68 -2.06
CA LYS A 372 -14.97 -12.19 -2.22
C LYS A 372 -15.36 -13.09 -1.06
N ALA A 373 -14.48 -14.00 -0.64
CA ALA A 373 -14.70 -14.87 0.51
C ALA A 373 -14.92 -14.09 1.81
N MET A 374 -14.24 -12.95 1.97
CA MET A 374 -14.42 -12.04 3.11
C MET A 374 -15.80 -11.35 3.19
N ASN A 375 -16.65 -11.48 2.17
CA ASN A 375 -18.07 -11.11 2.27
C ASN A 375 -18.89 -12.14 3.07
N ALA A 376 -18.34 -13.36 3.28
CA ALA A 376 -18.91 -14.47 4.03
C ALA A 376 -20.40 -14.75 3.72
N PRO A 377 -20.75 -15.04 2.45
CA PRO A 377 -22.15 -15.24 2.06
C PRO A 377 -22.80 -16.44 2.78
N ASP A 378 -22.04 -17.50 3.02
CA ASP A 378 -22.43 -18.68 3.79
C ASP A 378 -22.79 -18.32 5.24
N VAL A 379 -21.95 -17.55 5.92
CA VAL A 379 -22.23 -17.09 7.30
C VAL A 379 -23.49 -16.22 7.33
N VAL A 380 -23.67 -15.33 6.34
CA VAL A 380 -24.85 -14.46 6.23
C VAL A 380 -26.13 -15.26 5.96
N GLU A 381 -26.06 -16.33 5.18
CA GLU A 381 -27.20 -17.21 4.90
C GLU A 381 -27.61 -18.02 6.14
N GLU A 382 -26.63 -18.51 6.89
CA GLU A 382 -26.82 -19.46 7.98
C GLU A 382 -26.98 -18.82 9.38
N THR A 383 -26.68 -17.53 9.52
CA THR A 383 -26.69 -16.81 10.80
C THR A 383 -27.51 -15.51 10.71
N PRO A 384 -28.79 -15.49 11.17
CA PRO A 384 -29.65 -14.30 11.06
C PRO A 384 -29.12 -13.02 11.74
N ALA A 385 -28.24 -13.17 12.74
CA ALA A 385 -27.58 -12.07 13.44
C ALA A 385 -26.47 -11.40 12.60
N VAL A 386 -25.92 -12.10 11.61
CA VAL A 386 -24.87 -11.60 10.71
C VAL A 386 -25.49 -11.24 9.36
N ARG A 387 -25.35 -9.99 8.95
CA ARG A 387 -25.77 -9.51 7.61
C ARG A 387 -24.57 -8.92 6.89
N GLN A 388 -24.71 -8.62 5.60
CA GLN A 388 -23.64 -8.04 4.77
C GLN A 388 -22.82 -6.91 5.46
N ARG A 389 -23.47 -6.03 6.24
CA ARG A 389 -22.83 -4.95 7.00
C ARG A 389 -23.24 -4.89 8.47
N VAL A 390 -23.70 -6.00 9.04
CA VAL A 390 -24.04 -6.10 10.47
C VAL A 390 -23.31 -7.31 11.01
N ASN A 391 -22.42 -7.10 11.99
CA ASN A 391 -21.62 -8.14 12.64
C ASN A 391 -20.78 -9.01 11.68
N ASN A 392 -20.52 -8.53 10.46
CA ASN A 392 -19.71 -9.19 9.45
C ASN A 392 -18.32 -8.54 9.38
N GLY A 393 -17.58 -8.68 10.49
CA GLY A 393 -16.34 -7.99 10.78
C GLY A 393 -16.48 -6.47 10.63
N ILE A 394 -15.52 -5.86 9.93
CA ILE A 394 -15.46 -4.41 9.76
C ILE A 394 -16.22 -3.86 8.54
N LEU A 395 -16.98 -4.67 7.78
CA LEU A 395 -17.62 -4.24 6.52
C LEU A 395 -18.60 -3.05 6.68
N ARG A 396 -19.12 -2.81 7.89
CA ARG A 396 -19.95 -1.65 8.23
C ARG A 396 -19.17 -0.32 8.19
N TYR A 397 -17.87 -0.39 8.46
CA TYR A 397 -17.03 0.77 8.78
C TYR A 397 -16.04 1.11 7.67
N ILE A 398 -15.93 0.29 6.62
CA ILE A 398 -14.98 0.50 5.53
C ILE A 398 -15.66 0.59 4.15
N PHE A 399 -15.14 1.46 3.29
CA PHE A 399 -15.72 1.78 1.99
C PHE A 399 -14.61 1.87 0.94
N VAL A 400 -14.54 0.89 0.05
CA VAL A 400 -13.57 0.92 -1.05
C VAL A 400 -13.94 2.04 -2.01
N LYS A 401 -13.00 2.93 -2.27
CA LYS A 401 -13.14 4.10 -3.15
C LYS A 401 -12.41 3.95 -4.47
N ASN A 402 -11.23 3.33 -4.44
CA ASN A 402 -10.42 3.11 -5.63
C ASN A 402 -9.90 1.67 -5.65
N ARG A 403 -9.68 1.11 -6.84
CA ARG A 403 -9.05 -0.19 -7.06
C ARG A 403 -8.15 -0.15 -8.30
N GLY A 404 -6.90 -0.60 -8.15
CA GLY A 404 -5.98 -0.82 -9.26
C GLY A 404 -5.31 -2.19 -9.18
N ASN A 405 -5.04 -2.77 -10.36
CA ASN A 405 -4.30 -4.03 -10.52
C ASN A 405 -3.06 -3.75 -11.36
N PHE A 406 -1.90 -4.20 -10.87
CA PHE A 406 -0.61 -3.91 -11.49
C PHE A 406 0.31 -5.13 -11.49
N LEU A 407 1.17 -5.22 -12.49
CA LEU A 407 2.35 -6.09 -12.51
C LEU A 407 3.55 -5.30 -12.00
N VAL A 408 4.23 -5.79 -10.97
CA VAL A 408 5.55 -5.31 -10.53
C VAL A 408 6.59 -6.20 -11.21
N PRO A 409 7.23 -5.77 -12.31
CA PRO A 409 8.25 -6.58 -12.99
C PRO A 409 9.52 -6.72 -12.13
N PRO A 410 10.42 -7.66 -12.46
CA PRO A 410 11.77 -7.65 -11.89
C PRO A 410 12.52 -6.38 -12.32
N ARG A 411 13.54 -5.99 -11.56
CA ARG A 411 14.24 -4.70 -11.66
C ARG A 411 14.84 -4.45 -13.03
N GLU A 412 15.39 -5.48 -13.67
CA GLU A 412 15.95 -5.42 -15.02
C GLU A 412 14.91 -5.19 -16.12
N LEU A 413 13.61 -5.44 -15.85
CA LEU A 413 12.49 -5.23 -16.77
C LEU A 413 11.61 -4.04 -16.38
N ARG A 414 11.97 -3.28 -15.34
CA ARG A 414 11.08 -2.26 -14.75
C ARG A 414 10.89 -1.00 -15.58
N ALA A 415 11.68 -0.79 -16.63
CA ALA A 415 11.60 0.39 -17.48
C ALA A 415 10.76 0.09 -18.73
N LEU A 416 9.46 0.36 -18.62
CA LEU A 416 8.43 0.12 -19.64
C LEU A 416 8.59 -1.25 -20.31
N PRO A 417 8.25 -2.39 -19.66
CA PRO A 417 8.44 -3.73 -20.26
C PRO A 417 7.51 -3.98 -21.46
N THR A 418 7.93 -4.81 -22.42
CA THR A 418 6.98 -5.36 -23.42
C THR A 418 6.10 -6.45 -22.79
N PRO A 419 4.96 -6.84 -23.42
CA PRO A 419 4.13 -7.95 -22.93
C PRO A 419 4.87 -9.29 -22.83
N ASP A 420 5.94 -9.48 -23.62
CA ASP A 420 6.74 -10.71 -23.65
C ASP A 420 7.97 -10.62 -22.72
N GLY A 421 8.04 -9.64 -21.82
CA GLY A 421 9.13 -9.48 -20.85
C GLY A 421 10.49 -9.18 -21.47
N GLU A 422 10.51 -8.62 -22.67
CA GLU A 422 11.73 -8.18 -23.33
C GLU A 422 12.02 -6.71 -23.00
N ALA A 423 13.30 -6.40 -22.79
CA ALA A 423 13.81 -5.04 -22.91
C ALA A 423 14.45 -4.93 -24.31
N PRO A 424 13.80 -4.28 -25.30
CA PRO A 424 14.47 -3.99 -26.56
C PRO A 424 15.70 -3.12 -26.25
N GLN A 425 16.87 -3.54 -26.76
CA GLN A 425 18.14 -2.84 -26.58
C GLN A 425 18.10 -1.38 -27.08
#